data_AF-A0A536ZF01-F1
#
_entry.id   AF-A0A536ZF01-F1
#
_cell.length_a   1.000
_cell.length_b   1.000
_cell.length_c   1.000
_cell.angle_alpha   90.00
_cell.angle_beta   90.00
_cell.angle_gamma   90.00
#
_symmetry.space_group_name_H-M   'P 1'
#
loop_
_entity.id
_entity.type
_entity.pdbx_description
1 polymer ?
#
loop_
_entity_poly.entity_id
_entity_poly.type
_entity_poly.pdbx_seq_one_letter_code
_entity_poly.pdbx_strand_id
1 'polypeptide(L)'
;MRILRSFAVAILLLCVAACGSRLSQENFDKIHEGMSQKEVREILGEPVDASGASLLGLSSGEAVWKDEKTTITVHFLNDKVVTKRMSRTDKQGPPAKDEGRS
;
A
#
# COMPACT_ATOMS: atom_id res chain seq x y z
N MET A 1 -29.20 -5.81 -25.64
CA MET A 1 -29.37 -4.62 -24.76
C MET A 1 -29.44 -4.93 -23.25
N ARG A 2 -29.38 -6.18 -22.78
CA ARG A 2 -29.28 -6.49 -21.33
C ARG A 2 -27.85 -6.37 -20.79
N ILE A 3 -26.87 -6.70 -21.63
CA ILE A 3 -25.43 -6.70 -21.30
C ILE A 3 -24.89 -5.26 -21.16
N LEU A 4 -25.40 -4.33 -21.97
CA LEU A 4 -24.99 -2.91 -21.95
C LEU A 4 -25.44 -2.18 -20.67
N ARG A 5 -26.54 -2.64 -20.04
CA ARG A 5 -27.03 -2.12 -18.76
C ARG A 5 -26.22 -2.64 -17.58
N SER A 6 -25.66 -3.85 -17.68
CA SER A 6 -24.81 -4.45 -16.65
C SER A 6 -23.43 -3.80 -16.56
N PHE A 7 -22.86 -3.36 -17.69
CA PHE A 7 -21.58 -2.63 -17.69
C PHE A 7 -21.68 -1.24 -17.04
N ALA A 8 -22.83 -0.56 -17.18
CA ALA A 8 -23.03 0.77 -16.59
C ALA A 8 -23.07 0.75 -15.05
N VAL A 9 -23.60 -0.33 -14.44
CA VAL A 9 -23.67 -0.47 -12.98
C VAL A 9 -22.29 -0.81 -12.38
N ALA A 10 -21.47 -1.60 -13.09
CA ALA A 10 -20.12 -1.93 -12.66
C ALA A 10 -19.19 -0.70 -12.64
N ILE A 11 -19.35 0.21 -13.62
CA ILE A 11 -18.54 1.43 -13.70
C ILE A 11 -18.94 2.44 -12.61
N LEU A 12 -20.22 2.53 -12.25
CA LEU A 12 -20.70 3.44 -11.21
C LEU A 12 -20.24 3.02 -9.79
N LEU A 13 -20.03 1.72 -9.55
CA LEU A 13 -19.50 1.21 -8.28
C LEU A 13 -18.00 1.49 -8.08
N LEU A 14 -17.22 1.67 -9.15
CA LEU A 14 -15.81 2.07 -9.04
C LEU A 14 -15.64 3.55 -8.62
N CYS A 15 -16.62 4.42 -8.89
CA CYS A 15 -16.51 5.83 -8.56
C CYS A 15 -16.73 6.14 -7.06
N VAL A 16 -17.39 5.26 -6.30
CA VAL A 16 -17.70 5.51 -4.87
C VAL A 16 -16.48 5.28 -3.96
N ALA A 17 -15.46 4.53 -4.42
CA ALA A 17 -14.23 4.31 -3.66
C ALA A 17 -13.31 5.55 -3.61
N ALA A 18 -13.59 6.60 -4.38
CA ALA A 18 -12.71 7.76 -4.50
C ALA A 18 -12.89 8.83 -3.39
N CYS A 19 -13.90 8.71 -2.53
CA CYS A 19 -14.16 9.69 -1.45
C CYS A 19 -13.67 9.26 -0.05
N GLY A 20 -13.04 8.10 0.09
CA GLY A 20 -12.41 7.67 1.34
C GLY A 20 -10.90 7.93 1.35
N SER A 21 -10.30 8.19 2.51
CA SER A 21 -8.84 8.20 2.66
C SER A 21 -8.29 6.87 2.17
N ARG A 22 -7.53 6.89 1.07
CA ARG A 22 -6.95 5.66 0.48
C ARG A 22 -6.05 4.92 1.47
N LEU A 23 -5.47 5.66 2.42
CA LEU A 23 -4.64 5.16 3.51
C LEU A 23 -5.51 4.78 4.72
N SER A 24 -6.43 3.85 4.51
CA SER A 24 -7.26 3.27 5.56
C SER A 24 -6.70 1.93 6.05
N GLN A 25 -7.13 1.50 7.24
CA GLN A 25 -6.81 0.16 7.75
C GLN A 25 -7.30 -0.94 6.80
N GLU A 26 -8.49 -0.78 6.22
CA GLU A 26 -9.08 -1.75 5.30
C GLU A 26 -8.20 -1.95 4.05
N ASN A 27 -7.71 -0.86 3.45
CA ASN A 27 -6.81 -0.94 2.31
C ASN A 27 -5.43 -1.49 2.70
N PHE A 28 -4.94 -1.15 3.89
CA PHE A 28 -3.73 -1.76 4.43
C PHE A 28 -3.87 -3.28 4.60
N ASP A 29 -5.01 -3.76 5.08
CA ASP A 29 -5.26 -5.18 5.31
C ASP A 29 -5.39 -5.99 4.01
N LYS A 30 -5.85 -5.35 2.92
CA LYS A 30 -5.88 -5.95 1.57
C LYS A 30 -4.48 -6.27 1.03
N ILE A 31 -3.47 -5.51 1.43
CA ILE A 31 -2.09 -5.73 0.99
C ILE A 31 -1.52 -6.93 1.73
N HIS A 32 -0.97 -7.89 1.00
CA HIS A 32 -0.32 -9.06 1.58
C HIS A 32 1.05 -9.30 0.94
N GLU A 33 1.86 -10.11 1.59
CA GLU A 33 3.15 -10.55 1.05
C GLU A 33 2.97 -11.21 -0.32
N GLY A 34 3.95 -11.03 -1.20
CA GLY A 34 3.95 -11.57 -2.56
C GLY A 34 3.18 -10.74 -3.60
N MET A 35 2.36 -9.78 -3.17
CA MET A 35 1.64 -8.83 -4.03
C MET A 35 2.63 -7.94 -4.80
N SER A 36 2.31 -7.60 -6.05
CA SER A 36 3.17 -6.74 -6.88
C SER A 36 3.08 -5.27 -6.47
N GLN A 37 4.11 -4.48 -6.78
CA GLN A 37 4.06 -3.03 -6.56
C GLN A 37 2.86 -2.38 -7.24
N LYS A 38 2.49 -2.87 -8.43
CA LYS A 38 1.33 -2.37 -9.19
C LYS A 38 0.01 -2.60 -8.45
N GLU A 39 -0.22 -3.81 -7.93
CA GLU A 39 -1.43 -4.15 -7.17
C GLU A 39 -1.54 -3.28 -5.89
N VAL A 40 -0.41 -3.04 -5.21
CA VAL A 40 -0.40 -2.14 -4.05
C VAL A 40 -0.80 -0.71 -4.44
N ARG A 41 -0.32 -0.21 -5.59
CA ARG A 41 -0.71 1.12 -6.09
C ARG A 41 -2.17 1.19 -6.52
N GLU A 42 -2.75 0.10 -7.01
CA GLU A 42 -4.19 0.05 -7.30
C GLU A 42 -5.03 0.17 -6.02
N ILE A 43 -4.51 -0.33 -4.88
CA ILE A 43 -5.19 -0.26 -3.57
C ILE A 43 -4.97 1.10 -2.87
N LEU A 44 -3.71 1.55 -2.77
CA LEU A 44 -3.34 2.75 -1.99
C LEU A 44 -3.26 4.03 -2.84
N GLY A 45 -3.20 3.92 -4.16
CA GLY A 45 -2.88 5.00 -5.07
C GLY A 45 -1.37 5.19 -5.27
N GLU A 46 -0.98 6.37 -5.75
CA GLU A 46 0.43 6.70 -5.96
C GLU A 46 1.14 6.96 -4.63
N PRO A 47 2.35 6.41 -4.42
CA PRO A 47 3.17 6.70 -3.26
C PRO A 47 3.69 8.14 -3.31
N VAL A 48 3.95 8.72 -2.13
CA VAL A 48 4.59 10.03 -2.02
C VAL A 48 6.10 9.93 -2.21
N ASP A 49 6.68 8.78 -1.88
CA ASP A 49 8.08 8.47 -2.10
C ASP A 49 8.20 7.01 -2.53
N ALA A 50 9.02 6.74 -3.54
CA ALA A 50 9.35 5.40 -3.96
C ALA A 50 10.84 5.36 -4.29
N SER A 51 11.56 4.57 -3.53
CA SER A 51 13.00 4.41 -3.64
C SER A 51 13.31 2.96 -3.93
N GLY A 52 14.30 2.69 -4.78
CA GLY A 52 14.66 1.31 -5.10
C GLY A 52 16.07 1.19 -5.67
N ALA A 53 16.71 0.09 -5.36
CA ALA A 53 18.04 -0.25 -5.82
C ALA A 53 18.04 -1.66 -6.41
N SER A 54 18.80 -1.84 -7.48
CA SER A 54 19.05 -3.16 -8.06
C SER A 54 20.46 -3.56 -7.68
N LEU A 55 20.61 -4.62 -6.88
CA LEU A 55 21.92 -5.13 -6.48
C LEU A 55 22.01 -6.61 -6.82
N LEU A 56 23.04 -7.00 -7.59
CA LEU A 56 23.34 -8.41 -7.88
C LEU A 56 22.16 -9.20 -8.48
N GLY A 57 21.32 -8.56 -9.30
CA GLY A 57 20.14 -9.18 -9.91
C GLY A 57 18.92 -9.27 -8.99
N LEU A 58 19.01 -8.78 -7.76
CA LEU A 58 17.87 -8.59 -6.85
C LEU A 58 17.44 -7.12 -6.87
N SER A 59 16.15 -6.87 -7.07
CA SER A 59 15.58 -5.53 -6.99
C SER A 59 14.98 -5.34 -5.61
N SER A 60 15.57 -4.50 -4.77
CA SER A 60 14.95 -4.08 -3.51
C SER A 60 14.34 -2.69 -3.69
N GLY A 61 13.15 -2.51 -3.15
CA GLY A 61 12.42 -1.26 -3.23
C GLY A 61 11.70 -0.96 -1.93
N GLU A 62 11.39 0.30 -1.73
CA GLU A 62 10.54 0.80 -0.69
C GLU A 62 9.61 1.82 -1.31
N ALA A 63 8.33 1.79 -0.95
CA ALA A 63 7.42 2.86 -1.27
C ALA A 63 6.68 3.29 -0.01
N VAL A 64 6.51 4.60 0.11
CA VAL A 64 5.90 5.27 1.24
C VAL A 64 4.68 6.01 0.74
N TRP A 65 3.55 5.78 1.40
CA TRP A 65 2.33 6.54 1.25
C TRP A 65 2.07 7.28 2.55
N LYS A 66 1.72 8.56 2.43
CA LYS A 66 1.51 9.42 3.60
C LYS A 66 0.32 10.34 3.37
N ASP A 67 -0.54 10.44 4.37
CA ASP A 67 -1.54 11.51 4.52
C ASP A 67 -1.25 12.31 5.80
N GLU A 68 -2.20 13.16 6.20
CA GLU A 68 -2.07 14.00 7.39
C GLU A 68 -1.93 13.21 8.71
N LYS A 69 -2.43 11.97 8.78
CA LYS A 69 -2.56 11.20 10.03
C LYS A 69 -1.94 9.80 9.96
N THR A 70 -1.60 9.32 8.77
CA THR A 70 -1.25 7.93 8.47
C THR A 70 -0.04 7.91 7.57
N THR A 71 0.86 6.98 7.85
CA THR A 71 2.01 6.68 6.99
C THR A 71 2.08 5.17 6.80
N ILE A 72 2.09 4.72 5.55
CA ILE A 72 2.24 3.32 5.19
C ILE A 72 3.55 3.18 4.42
N THR A 73 4.43 2.32 4.92
CA THR A 73 5.68 1.95 4.25
C THR A 73 5.59 0.50 3.82
N VAL A 74 5.90 0.23 2.56
CA VAL A 74 5.93 -1.12 2.00
C VAL A 74 7.30 -1.37 1.39
N HIS A 75 7.95 -2.45 1.80
CA HIS A 75 9.19 -2.93 1.24
C HIS A 75 8.90 -3.99 0.19
N PHE A 76 9.59 -3.88 -0.93
CA PHE A 76 9.51 -4.75 -2.08
C PHE A 76 10.84 -5.45 -2.30
N LEU A 77 10.77 -6.73 -2.68
CA LEU A 77 11.90 -7.50 -3.18
C LEU A 77 11.45 -8.22 -4.45
N ASN A 78 12.19 -8.04 -5.54
CA ASN A 78 11.83 -8.52 -6.88
C ASN A 78 10.39 -8.16 -7.26
N ASP A 79 10.03 -6.88 -7.07
CA ASP A 79 8.70 -6.33 -7.32
C ASP A 79 7.57 -6.88 -6.41
N LYS A 80 7.90 -7.68 -5.39
CA LYS A 80 6.92 -8.29 -4.49
C LYS A 80 6.99 -7.73 -3.08
N VAL A 81 5.84 -7.52 -2.45
CA VAL A 81 5.74 -7.12 -1.05
C VAL A 81 6.42 -8.18 -0.18
N VAL A 82 7.40 -7.75 0.61
CA VAL A 82 8.03 -8.59 1.64
C VAL A 82 7.62 -8.16 3.04
N THR A 83 7.47 -6.84 3.25
CA THR A 83 7.12 -6.28 4.55
C THR A 83 6.27 -5.04 4.36
N LYS A 84 5.23 -4.88 5.20
CA LYS A 84 4.42 -3.65 5.26
C LYS A 84 4.37 -3.11 6.68
N ARG A 85 4.32 -1.80 6.83
CA ARG A 85 4.20 -1.11 8.11
C ARG A 85 3.24 0.06 7.98
N MET A 86 2.31 0.20 8.93
CA MET A 86 1.43 1.35 9.04
C MET A 86 1.68 2.04 10.37
N SER A 87 1.87 3.35 10.34
CA SER A 87 1.94 4.23 11.50
C SER A 87 0.77 5.21 11.43
N ARG A 88 0.12 5.49 12.56
CA ARG A 88 -0.88 6.55 12.65
C ARG A 88 -0.58 7.48 13.82
N THR A 89 -0.74 8.78 13.60
CA THR A 89 -0.40 9.86 14.54
C THR A 89 -1.28 9.85 15.80
N ASP A 90 -2.41 9.15 15.79
CA ASP A 90 -3.30 8.93 16.94
C ASP A 90 -2.95 7.70 17.79
N LYS A 91 -2.12 6.78 17.28
CA LYS A 91 -1.72 5.53 17.96
C LYS A 91 -0.22 5.27 17.92
N GLN A 92 0.58 6.24 18.33
CA GLN A 92 2.01 6.02 18.57
C GLN A 92 2.26 5.75 20.06
N GLY A 93 2.13 4.49 20.46
CA GLY A 93 2.99 3.95 21.51
C GLY A 93 4.44 3.92 20.99
N PRO A 94 5.45 4.08 21.87
CA PRO A 94 6.83 4.33 21.46
C PRO A 94 7.36 3.27 20.49
N PRO A 95 8.26 3.64 19.55
CA PRO A 95 8.88 2.69 18.65
C PRO A 95 9.57 1.61 19.48
N ALA A 96 9.21 0.35 19.24
CA ALA A 96 9.93 -0.79 19.81
C ALA A 96 11.40 -0.62 19.42
N LYS A 97 12.20 -0.21 20.41
CA LYS A 97 13.65 -0.22 20.32
C LYS A 97 14.05 -1.64 19.97
N ASP A 98 14.81 -1.73 18.89
CA ASP A 98 15.75 -2.80 18.61
C ASP A 98 16.48 -3.16 19.91
N GLU A 99 16.07 -4.28 20.54
CA GLU A 99 16.74 -4.83 21.72
C GLU A 99 17.39 -6.15 21.31
N GLY A 100 18.71 -6.07 21.12
CA GLY A 100 19.62 -7.09 21.60
C GLY A 100 19.82 -8.31 20.68
N ARG A 101 20.88 -8.25 19.87
CA ARG A 101 21.72 -9.44 19.67
C ARG A 101 23.13 -9.14 20.16
N SER A 102 23.34 -9.43 21.44
CA SER A 102 24.66 -9.73 22.01
C SER A 102 25.19 -11.05 21.45
#